data_AF-A0A363RUX9-F1
#
_entry.id   AF-A0A363RUX9-F1
#
_cell.length_a   1.000
_cell.length_b   1.000
_cell.length_c   1.000
_cell.angle_alpha   90.00
_cell.angle_beta   90.00
_cell.angle_gamma   90.00
#
_symmetry.space_group_name_H-M   'P 1'
#
loop_
_entity.id
_entity.type
_entity.pdbx_description
1 polymer ?
#
loop_
_entity_poly.entity_id
_entity_poly.type
_entity_poly.pdbx_seq_one_letter_code
_entity_poly.pdbx_strand_id
1 'polypeptide(L)' 'MAYADPAFEACIAVALGTPELITEFDRLYGADLMSGKAAEGDMRVFVNFVHRCLYLALPDESIHSMRRAAIALAA' A
#
# COMPACT_ATOMS: atom_id res chain seq x y z
N MET A 1 1.90 12.98 8.65
CA MET A 1 2.06 13.03 7.19
C MET A 1 2.38 11.61 6.72
N ALA A 2 1.38 10.70 6.73
CA ALA A 2 1.62 9.26 6.51
C ALA A 2 2.19 8.95 5.11
N TYR A 3 1.90 9.80 4.11
CA TYR A 3 2.42 9.69 2.75
C TYR A 3 3.94 9.86 2.60
N ALA A 4 4.65 10.30 3.64
CA ALA A 4 6.11 10.38 3.65
C ALA A 4 6.75 9.35 4.61
N ASP A 5 5.95 8.39 5.09
CA ASP A 5 6.43 7.34 5.99
C ASP A 5 6.99 6.16 5.18
N PRO A 6 8.28 5.81 5.33
CA PRO A 6 8.89 4.69 4.62
C PRO A 6 8.19 3.34 4.86
N ALA A 7 7.58 3.14 6.05
CA ALA A 7 6.81 1.93 6.29
C ALA A 7 5.49 1.92 5.50
N PHE A 8 4.87 3.08 5.30
CA PHE A 8 3.66 3.17 4.50
C PHE A 8 3.95 2.93 3.02
N GLU A 9 5.05 3.47 2.50
CA GLU A 9 5.52 3.17 1.14
C GLU A 9 5.79 1.68 0.94
N ALA A 10 6.40 1.01 1.93
CA ALA A 10 6.60 -0.44 1.91
C ALA A 10 5.26 -1.20 1.88
N CYS A 11 4.25 -0.78 2.65
CA CYS A 11 2.90 -1.38 2.57
C CYS A 11 2.30 -1.24 1.17
N ILE A 12 2.43 -0.08 0.53
CA ILE A 12 1.94 0.15 -0.84
C ILE A 12 2.67 -0.76 -1.83
N ALA A 13 3.99 -0.84 -1.74
CA ALA A 13 4.80 -1.67 -2.64
C ALA A 13 4.43 -3.16 -2.52
N VAL A 14 4.28 -3.67 -1.29
CA VAL A 14 3.82 -5.05 -1.05
C VAL A 14 2.42 -5.28 -1.60
N ALA A 15 1.49 -4.34 -1.34
CA ALA A 15 0.13 -4.45 -1.82
C ALA A 15 0.05 -4.48 -3.37
N LEU A 16 0.84 -3.63 -4.05
CA LEU A 16 0.97 -3.64 -5.51
C LEU A 16 1.67 -4.90 -6.03
N GLY A 17 2.55 -5.50 -5.24
CA GLY A 17 3.22 -6.77 -5.56
C GLY A 17 2.38 -8.01 -5.29
N THR A 18 1.13 -7.87 -4.80
CA THR A 18 0.25 -8.99 -4.42
C THR A 18 -0.96 -9.06 -5.37
N PRO A 19 -0.91 -9.88 -6.44
CA PRO A 19 -1.95 -9.90 -7.48
C PRO A 19 -3.34 -10.25 -6.97
N GLU A 20 -3.44 -11.12 -5.96
CA GLU A 20 -4.72 -11.53 -5.37
C GLU A 20 -5.40 -10.35 -4.68
N LEU A 21 -4.62 -9.49 -4.01
CA LEU A 21 -5.14 -8.29 -3.34
C LEU A 21 -5.63 -7.27 -4.37
N ILE A 22 -4.86 -7.03 -5.43
CA ILE A 22 -5.24 -6.08 -6.48
C ILE A 22 -6.48 -6.58 -7.22
N THR A 23 -6.54 -7.86 -7.56
CA THR A 23 -7.71 -8.46 -8.23
C THR A 23 -8.97 -8.27 -7.40
N GLU A 24 -8.88 -8.50 -6.08
CA GLU A 24 -10.01 -8.33 -5.19
C GLU A 24 -10.37 -6.85 -5.00
N PHE A 25 -9.38 -5.95 -4.96
CA PHE A 25 -9.61 -4.50 -4.95
C PHE A 25 -10.34 -4.04 -6.21
N ASP A 26 -9.86 -4.44 -7.39
CA ASP A 26 -10.48 -4.10 -8.69
C ASP A 26 -11.94 -4.59 -8.72
N ARG A 27 -12.20 -5.82 -8.24
CA ARG A 27 -13.55 -6.40 -8.14
C ARG A 27 -14.46 -5.59 -7.20
N LEU A 28 -13.95 -5.17 -6.05
CA LEU A 28 -14.75 -4.49 -5.01
C LEU A 28 -15.01 -3.01 -5.32
N TYR A 29 -14.04 -2.34 -5.95
CA TYR A 29 -14.07 -0.90 -6.18
C TYR A 29 -14.35 -0.53 -7.64
N GLY A 30 -14.45 -1.51 -8.55
CA GLY A 30 -14.64 -1.28 -9.99
C GLY A 30 -13.44 -0.57 -10.63
N ALA A 31 -12.26 -0.82 -10.09
CA ALA A 31 -11.00 -0.24 -10.55
C ALA A 31 -10.32 -1.13 -11.60
N ASP A 32 -9.24 -0.62 -12.21
CA ASP A 32 -8.46 -1.34 -13.23
C ASP A 32 -6.94 -1.27 -12.94
N LEU A 33 -6.54 -1.61 -11.71
CA LEU A 33 -5.12 -1.64 -11.30
C LEU A 33 -4.36 -2.81 -11.91
N MET A 34 -4.99 -3.99 -12.03
CA MET A 34 -4.34 -5.19 -12.58
C MET A 34 -3.90 -5.00 -14.04
N SER A 35 -4.62 -4.21 -14.84
CA SER A 35 -4.26 -3.98 -16.25
C SER A 35 -3.10 -2.99 -16.42
N GLY A 36 -2.70 -2.32 -15.34
CA GLY A 36 -1.73 -1.22 -15.37
C GLY A 36 -2.27 0.06 -16.01
N LYS A 37 -3.59 0.16 -16.26
CA LYS A 37 -4.26 1.35 -16.83
C LYS A 37 -5.11 2.11 -15.81
N ALA A 38 -4.87 1.89 -14.52
CA ALA A 38 -5.58 2.55 -13.44
C ALA A 38 -5.66 4.07 -13.66
N ALA A 39 -6.85 4.62 -13.51
CA ALA A 39 -7.00 6.06 -13.47
C ALA A 39 -6.31 6.61 -12.21
N GLU A 40 -5.90 7.88 -12.23
CA GLU A 40 -5.31 8.53 -11.04
C GLU A 40 -6.24 8.45 -9.83
N GLY A 41 -7.56 8.50 -10.07
CA GLY A 41 -8.59 8.31 -9.06
C GLY A 41 -8.51 6.93 -8.39
N ASP A 42 -8.36 5.87 -9.17
CA ASP A 42 -8.30 4.49 -8.68
C ASP A 42 -7.05 4.27 -7.81
N MET A 43 -5.91 4.82 -8.25
CA MET A 43 -4.67 4.78 -7.47
C MET A 43 -4.84 5.52 -6.13
N ARG A 44 -5.53 6.66 -6.12
CA ARG A 44 -5.80 7.41 -4.89
C ARG A 44 -6.72 6.64 -3.94
N VAL A 45 -7.72 5.94 -4.45
CA VAL A 45 -8.60 5.08 -3.65
C VAL A 45 -7.81 3.90 -3.09
N PHE A 46 -6.96 3.27 -3.91
CA PHE A 46 -6.12 2.15 -3.51
C PHE A 46 -5.14 2.53 -2.39
N VAL A 47 -4.44 3.66 -2.51
CA VAL A 47 -3.53 4.12 -1.44
C VAL A 47 -4.30 4.38 -0.14
N ASN A 48 -5.51 4.93 -0.20
CA ASN A 48 -6.36 5.10 0.99
C ASN A 48 -6.82 3.75 1.58
N PHE A 49 -7.11 2.76 0.74
CA PHE A 49 -7.41 1.40 1.16
C PHE A 49 -6.22 0.78 1.90
N VAL A 50 -5.01 0.84 1.33
CA VAL A 50 -3.77 0.36 1.98
C VAL A 50 -3.56 1.07 3.32
N HIS A 51 -3.77 2.38 3.38
CA HIS A 51 -3.60 3.14 4.62
C HIS A 51 -4.53 2.63 5.73
N ARG A 52 -5.82 2.47 5.42
CA ARG A 52 -6.84 2.11 6.42
C ARG A 52 -6.81 0.63 6.79
N CYS A 53 -6.68 -0.24 5.81
CA CYS A 53 -6.87 -1.68 5.99
C CYS A 53 -5.58 -2.42 6.30
N LEU A 54 -4.42 -1.87 5.93
CA LEU A 54 -3.12 -2.48 6.20
C LEU A 54 -2.35 -1.64 7.21
N TYR A 55 -1.96 -0.42 6.84
CA TYR A 55 -1.01 0.36 7.62
C TYR A 55 -1.51 0.71 9.03
N LEU A 56 -2.74 1.19 9.17
CA LEU A 56 -3.33 1.51 10.48
C LEU A 56 -3.77 0.27 11.29
N ALA A 57 -3.84 -0.90 10.66
CA ALA A 57 -4.18 -2.15 11.33
C ALA A 57 -2.96 -2.88 11.89
N LEU A 58 -1.74 -2.48 11.47
CA LEU A 58 -0.50 -3.07 11.94
C LEU A 58 -0.17 -2.61 13.37
N PRO A 59 0.37 -3.51 14.23
CA PRO A 59 0.93 -3.12 15.52
C PRO A 59 2.08 -2.13 15.37
N ASP A 60 2.25 -1.24 16.35
CA ASP A 60 3.31 -0.24 16.37
C ASP A 60 4.71 -0.84 16.21
N GLU A 61 4.95 -2.01 16.81
CA GLU A 61 6.23 -2.73 16.69
C GLU A 61 6.53 -3.14 15.24
N SER A 62 5.51 -3.60 14.52
CA SER A 62 5.63 -3.97 13.10
C SER A 62 5.95 -2.75 12.25
N ILE A 63 5.24 -1.64 12.48
CA ILE A 63 5.50 -0.37 11.80
C ILE A 63 6.93 0.12 12.08
N HIS A 64 7.38 0.07 13.34
CA HIS A 64 8.73 0.50 13.70
C HIS A 64 9.81 -0.37 13.04
N SER A 65 9.62 -1.69 13.02
CA SER A 65 10.51 -2.62 12.32
C SER A 65 10.56 -2.33 10.81
N MET A 66 9.41 -2.11 10.18
CA MET A 66 9.33 -1.78 8.75
C MET A 66 10.03 -0.46 8.43
N ARG A 67 9.83 0.59 9.24
CA ARG A 67 10.53 1.87 9.05
C ARG A 67 12.04 1.69 9.08
N ARG A 68 12.56 0.94 10.05
CA ARG A 68 14.00 0.66 10.18
C ARG A 68 14.54 -0.10 8.98
N ALA A 69 13.81 -1.12 8.51
CA ALA A 69 14.21 -1.90 7.33
C ALA A 69 14.22 -1.04 6.06
N ALA A 70 13.20 -0.20 5.87
CA ALA A 70 13.10 0.70 4.73
C ALA A 70 14.25 1.74 4.71
N ILE A 71 14.60 2.32 5.85
CA ILE A 71 15.75 3.25 5.97
C ILE A 71 17.07 2.53 5.66
N ALA A 72 17.26 1.30 6.14
CA ALA A 72 18.48 0.53 5.89
C ALA A 72 18.68 0.16 4.42
N LEU A 73 17.59 0.02 3.64
CA LEU A 73 17.65 -0.25 2.21
C LEU A 73 17.98 1.00 1.37
N ALA A 74 17.79 2.19 1.94
CA ALA A 74 17.99 3.49 1.28
C ALA A 74 19.35 4.14 1.62
N ALA A 75 20.17 3.50 2.47
CA ALA A 75 21.49 3.95 2.91
C ALA A 75 22.61 3.20 2.18
#